data_AF-A0A3D0X2M1-F1
#
_entry.id   AF-A0A3D0X2M1-F1
#
_cell.length_a   1.000
_cell.length_b   1.000
_cell.length_c   1.000
_cell.angle_alpha   90.00
_cell.angle_beta   90.00
_cell.angle_gamma   90.00
#
_symmetry.space_group_name_H-M   'P 1'
#
loop_
_entity.id
_entity.type
_entity.pdbx_description
1 polymer ?
#
loop_
_entity_poly.entity_id
_entity_poly.type
_entity_poly.pdbx_seq_one_letter_code
_entity_poly.pdbx_strand_id
1 'polypeptide(L)'
;GEVLAMVSRPAFDPNLFTGGISTKNWDAINNNPYHPMDNKAITGEYPPGSTFKIVTGTAALAADKVSPDELIMDAGTHWIIPKGNAGGEVLGLINFKEALAHSDNVYFYEMGNRLGIDLLEKYA
;
A
#
# COMPACT_ATOMS: atom_id res chain seq x y z
N GLY A 1 18.78 8.80 5.73
CA GLY A 1 17.43 8.33 6.09
C GLY A 1 17.46 7.75 7.49
N GLU A 2 17.75 8.58 8.48
CA GLU A 2 17.76 8.15 9.88
C GLU A 2 16.33 7.89 10.36
N VAL A 3 16.16 6.89 11.23
CA VAL A 3 14.85 6.56 11.83
C VAL A 3 14.71 7.36 13.12
N LEU A 4 13.85 8.38 13.11
CA LEU A 4 13.57 9.19 14.30
C LEU A 4 12.63 8.48 15.29
N ALA A 5 11.75 7.61 14.78
CA ALA A 5 10.85 6.80 15.59
C ALA A 5 10.46 5.51 14.83
N MET A 6 10.36 4.41 15.56
CA MET A 6 9.82 3.13 15.07
C MET A 6 8.99 2.50 16.19
N VAL A 7 7.71 2.27 15.91
CA VAL A 7 6.74 1.83 16.92
C VAL A 7 5.90 0.68 16.36
N SER A 8 5.81 -0.40 17.13
CA SER A 8 4.87 -1.52 16.87
C SER A 8 3.86 -1.59 18.01
N ARG A 9 2.58 -1.77 17.68
CA ARG A 9 1.49 -1.89 18.65
C ARG A 9 0.59 -3.10 18.36
N PRO A 10 0.02 -3.73 19.40
CA PRO A 10 0.34 -3.51 20.83
C PRO A 10 1.77 -3.94 21.17
N ALA A 11 2.31 -3.41 22.27
CA ALA A 11 3.64 -3.76 22.76
C ALA A 11 3.53 -4.42 24.14
N PHE A 12 4.64 -4.97 24.64
CA PHE A 12 4.78 -5.49 25.99
C PHE A 12 5.91 -4.76 26.73
N ASP A 13 5.97 -4.90 28.06
CA ASP A 13 7.08 -4.39 28.86
C ASP A 13 8.29 -5.33 28.74
N PRO A 14 9.42 -4.90 28.13
CA PRO A 14 10.59 -5.74 27.98
C PRO A 14 11.23 -6.12 29.31
N ASN A 15 10.98 -5.37 30.40
CA ASN A 15 11.53 -5.69 31.72
C ASN A 15 11.03 -7.04 32.26
N LEU A 16 9.91 -7.55 31.75
CA LEU A 16 9.35 -8.87 32.09
C LEU A 16 10.29 -10.04 31.73
N PHE A 17 11.28 -9.82 30.87
CA PHE A 17 12.22 -10.85 30.42
C PHE A 17 13.57 -10.83 31.15
N THR A 18 13.90 -9.74 31.86
CA THR A 18 15.26 -9.51 32.39
C THR A 18 15.75 -10.58 33.38
N GLY A 19 14.84 -11.20 34.14
CA GLY A 19 15.13 -12.26 35.11
C GLY A 19 14.52 -13.63 34.76
N GLY A 20 14.06 -13.80 33.52
CA GLY A 20 13.19 -14.91 33.14
C GLY A 20 11.72 -14.55 33.35
N ILE A 21 10.92 -14.73 32.30
CA ILE A 21 9.50 -14.39 32.31
C ILE A 21 8.70 -15.44 33.08
N SER A 22 7.71 -15.00 33.87
CA SER A 22 6.77 -15.92 34.52
C SER A 22 5.84 -16.57 33.49
N THR A 23 5.43 -17.82 33.72
CA THR A 23 4.46 -18.52 32.86
C THR A 23 3.19 -17.69 32.62
N LYS A 24 2.67 -17.04 33.67
CA LYS A 24 1.49 -16.15 33.57
C LYS A 24 1.71 -15.00 32.57
N ASN A 25 2.85 -14.30 32.66
CA ASN A 25 3.13 -13.17 31.77
C ASN A 25 3.45 -13.64 30.35
N TRP A 26 4.16 -14.77 30.23
CA TRP A 26 4.42 -15.40 28.95
C TRP A 26 3.11 -15.77 28.25
N ASP A 27 2.20 -16.46 28.94
CA ASP A 27 0.90 -16.85 28.39
C ASP A 27 0.06 -15.63 27.99
N ALA A 28 0.12 -14.55 28.78
CA ALA A 28 -0.60 -13.31 28.48
C ALA A 28 -0.07 -12.59 27.22
N ILE A 29 1.23 -12.72 26.90
CA ILE A 29 1.85 -12.12 25.71
C ILE A 29 1.68 -13.05 24.51
N ASN A 30 1.99 -14.34 24.68
CA ASN A 30 2.04 -15.34 23.61
C ASN A 30 0.64 -15.71 23.09
N ASN A 31 -0.36 -15.76 23.97
CA ASN A 31 -1.74 -16.09 23.59
C ASN A 31 -2.58 -14.83 23.32
N ASN A 32 -1.96 -13.65 23.28
CA ASN A 32 -2.65 -12.42 22.95
C ASN A 32 -3.05 -12.42 21.46
N PRO A 33 -4.34 -12.23 21.12
CA PRO A 33 -4.80 -12.28 19.73
C PRO A 33 -4.25 -11.14 18.85
N TYR A 34 -3.64 -10.10 19.45
CA TYR A 34 -3.04 -8.98 18.73
C TYR A 34 -1.52 -9.12 18.51
N HIS A 35 -0.95 -10.27 18.89
CA HIS A 35 0.45 -10.64 18.64
C HIS A 35 1.45 -9.53 18.99
N PRO A 36 1.57 -9.14 20.28
CA PRO A 36 2.43 -8.04 20.71
C PRO A 36 3.94 -8.33 20.56
N MET A 37 4.33 -9.59 20.31
CA MET A 37 5.73 -9.93 20.01
C MET A 37 6.17 -9.57 18.59
N ASP A 38 5.22 -9.34 17.67
CA ASP A 38 5.55 -9.01 16.30
C ASP A 38 5.99 -7.55 16.17
N ASN A 39 7.13 -7.34 15.52
CA ASN A 39 7.53 -6.00 15.09
C ASN A 39 6.88 -5.67 13.74
N LYS A 40 5.63 -5.20 13.80
CA LYS A 40 4.80 -4.87 12.63
C LYS A 40 5.39 -3.78 11.74
N ALA A 41 6.33 -2.97 12.24
CA ALA A 41 7.01 -1.94 11.45
C ALA A 41 8.11 -2.51 10.54
N ILE A 42 8.61 -3.72 10.81
CA ILE A 42 9.69 -4.35 10.05
C ILE A 42 9.19 -5.61 9.34
N THR A 43 8.47 -6.48 10.06
CA THR A 43 8.07 -7.81 9.58
C THR A 43 6.59 -7.90 9.23
N GLY A 44 5.85 -6.78 9.36
CA GLY A 44 4.44 -6.73 9.01
C GLY A 44 4.26 -6.77 7.49
N GLU A 45 3.65 -7.84 7.00
CA GLU A 45 3.31 -7.98 5.58
C GLU A 45 1.84 -7.59 5.36
N TYR A 46 1.63 -6.47 4.67
CA TYR A 46 0.31 -5.95 4.35
C TYR A 46 0.27 -5.59 2.87
N PRO A 47 -0.87 -5.80 2.19
CA PRO A 47 -1.08 -5.20 0.88
C PRO A 47 -0.87 -3.67 1.00
N PRO A 48 0.04 -3.06 0.23
CA PRO A 48 0.39 -1.65 0.39
C PRO A 48 -0.77 -0.70 0.01
N GLY A 49 -1.77 -1.20 -0.72
CA GLY A 49 -2.92 -0.43 -1.18
C GLY A 49 -2.50 0.75 -2.05
N SER A 50 -3.21 1.87 -1.95
CA SER A 50 -2.97 3.06 -2.77
C SER A 50 -1.58 3.70 -2.58
N THR A 51 -0.85 3.37 -1.51
CA THR A 51 0.54 3.86 -1.38
C THR A 51 1.44 3.35 -2.52
N PHE A 52 1.12 2.18 -3.09
CA PHE A 52 1.84 1.61 -4.23
C PHE A 52 1.62 2.36 -5.55
N LYS A 53 0.61 3.24 -5.63
CA LYS A 53 0.34 4.06 -6.83
C LYS A 53 1.52 4.97 -7.18
N ILE A 54 2.35 5.35 -6.21
CA ILE A 54 3.58 6.11 -6.47
C ILE A 54 4.53 5.28 -7.35
N VAL A 55 4.70 3.99 -7.06
CA VAL A 55 5.55 3.07 -7.84
C VAL A 55 4.98 2.88 -9.24
N THR A 56 3.71 2.49 -9.34
CA THR A 56 3.04 2.27 -10.63
C THR A 56 3.02 3.53 -11.50
N GLY A 57 2.71 4.68 -10.90
CA GLY A 57 2.68 5.96 -11.60
C GLY A 57 4.04 6.41 -12.10
N THR A 58 5.08 6.27 -11.25
CA THR A 58 6.45 6.58 -11.63
C THR A 58 6.92 5.68 -12.77
N ALA A 59 6.62 4.38 -12.71
CA ALA A 59 6.94 3.44 -13.77
C ALA A 59 6.28 3.83 -15.10
N ALA A 60 5.00 4.21 -15.06
CA ALA A 60 4.25 4.60 -16.26
C ALA A 60 4.82 5.86 -16.92
N LEU A 61 5.14 6.88 -16.12
CA LEU A 61 5.74 8.12 -16.60
C LEU A 61 7.16 7.89 -17.14
N ALA A 62 8.00 7.16 -16.41
CA ALA A 62 9.40 6.91 -16.79
C ALA A 62 9.54 6.01 -18.03
N ALA A 63 8.54 5.17 -18.30
CA ALA A 63 8.50 4.33 -19.49
C ALA A 63 7.65 4.91 -20.64
N ASP A 64 7.32 6.22 -20.57
CA ASP A 64 6.51 6.94 -21.56
C ASP A 64 5.17 6.24 -21.89
N LYS A 65 4.57 5.56 -20.91
CA LYS A 65 3.26 4.91 -21.03
C LYS A 65 2.10 5.87 -20.83
N VAL A 66 2.38 7.02 -20.22
CA VAL A 66 1.45 8.10 -20.01
C VAL A 66 2.24 9.40 -19.93
N SER A 67 1.66 10.51 -20.39
CA SER A 67 2.22 11.84 -20.12
C SER A 67 1.50 12.49 -18.93
N PRO A 68 2.14 13.42 -18.19
CA PRO A 68 1.51 14.07 -17.05
C PRO A 68 0.16 14.74 -17.35
N ASP A 69 -0.01 15.25 -18.57
CA ASP A 69 -1.21 15.98 -19.02
C ASP A 69 -2.20 15.10 -19.80
N GLU A 70 -1.87 13.82 -20.04
CA GLU A 70 -2.78 12.90 -20.72
C GLU A 70 -4.03 12.68 -19.88
N LEU A 71 -5.18 12.94 -20.48
CA LEU A 71 -6.47 12.69 -19.86
C LEU A 71 -6.92 11.26 -20.11
N ILE A 72 -7.22 10.54 -19.03
CA ILE A 72 -7.78 9.19 -19.05
C ILE A 72 -9.19 9.24 -18.48
N MET A 73 -10.12 8.55 -19.13
CA MET A 73 -11.52 8.49 -18.69
C MET A 73 -11.66 7.52 -17.52
N ASP A 74 -12.03 8.06 -16.36
CA ASP A 74 -12.64 7.31 -15.28
C ASP A 74 -14.17 7.31 -15.43
N ALA A 75 -14.71 6.14 -15.80
CA ALA A 75 -16.16 5.89 -15.88
C ALA A 75 -16.69 5.11 -14.64
N GLY A 76 -15.93 5.09 -13.54
CA GLY A 76 -16.24 4.34 -12.31
C GLY A 76 -15.85 2.86 -12.35
N THR A 77 -15.57 2.31 -13.53
CA THR A 77 -15.04 0.96 -13.72
C THR A 77 -14.03 0.95 -14.85
N HIS A 78 -13.01 0.10 -14.72
CA HIS A 78 -12.13 -0.19 -15.84
C HIS A 78 -12.83 -1.12 -16.85
N TRP A 79 -12.49 -1.02 -18.13
CA TRP A 79 -13.17 -1.75 -19.21
C TRP A 79 -12.67 -3.20 -19.37
N ILE A 80 -11.44 -3.51 -18.93
CA ILE A 80 -10.89 -4.88 -18.95
C ILE A 80 -11.28 -5.68 -17.70
N ILE A 81 -11.30 -5.03 -16.54
CA ILE A 81 -11.47 -5.70 -15.25
C ILE A 81 -12.76 -5.20 -14.59
N PRO A 82 -13.60 -6.08 -14.01
CA PRO A 82 -14.83 -5.68 -13.33
C PRO A 82 -14.53 -5.11 -11.93
N LYS A 83 -13.71 -4.06 -11.89
CA LYS A 83 -13.30 -3.34 -10.68
C LYS A 83 -13.41 -1.84 -10.93
N GLY A 84 -13.84 -1.14 -9.89
CA GLY A 84 -14.04 0.30 -9.89
C GLY A 84 -13.32 1.03 -8.78
N ASN A 85 -13.65 2.30 -8.67
CA ASN A 85 -13.17 3.16 -7.60
C ASN A 85 -13.75 2.76 -6.25
N ALA A 86 -12.99 3.04 -5.19
CA ALA A 86 -13.50 2.89 -3.83
C ALA A 86 -14.73 3.78 -3.66
N GLY A 87 -15.83 3.22 -3.13
CA GLY A 87 -17.08 3.96 -2.97
C GLY A 87 -17.83 4.29 -4.28
N GLY A 88 -17.35 3.81 -5.44
CA GLY A 88 -18.01 4.04 -6.73
C GLY A 88 -17.83 5.46 -7.30
N GLU A 89 -16.77 6.16 -6.92
CA GLU A 89 -16.44 7.50 -7.45
C GLU A 89 -16.28 7.47 -8.98
N VAL A 90 -16.72 8.54 -9.65
CA VAL A 90 -16.59 8.76 -11.10
C VAL A 90 -16.10 10.18 -11.31
N LEU A 91 -14.88 10.33 -11.81
CA LEU A 91 -14.22 11.62 -11.99
C LEU A 91 -14.21 12.12 -13.45
N GLY A 92 -14.51 11.24 -14.42
CA GLY A 92 -14.50 11.59 -15.84
C GLY A 92 -13.06 11.68 -16.38
N LEU A 93 -12.79 12.65 -17.24
CA LEU A 93 -11.45 12.85 -17.81
C LEU A 93 -10.53 13.49 -16.77
N ILE A 94 -9.54 12.73 -16.31
CA ILE A 94 -8.55 13.19 -15.32
C ILE A 94 -7.13 12.91 -15.80
N ASN A 95 -6.20 13.76 -15.38
CA ASN A 95 -4.77 13.59 -15.62
C ASN A 95 -4.06 12.86 -14.46
N PHE A 96 -2.75 12.66 -14.58
CA PHE A 96 -1.94 11.96 -13.58
C PHE A 96 -2.02 12.60 -12.19
N LYS A 97 -1.95 13.93 -12.13
CA LYS A 97 -1.96 14.69 -10.87
C LYS A 97 -3.30 14.55 -10.16
N GLU A 98 -4.40 14.64 -10.90
CA GLU A 98 -5.76 14.46 -10.38
C GLU A 98 -5.97 13.03 -9.91
N ALA A 99 -5.59 12.03 -10.71
CA ALA A 99 -5.72 10.62 -10.36
C ALA A 99 -4.94 10.26 -9.08
N LEU A 100 -3.71 10.78 -8.93
CA LEU A 100 -2.92 10.56 -7.72
C LEU A 100 -3.54 11.28 -6.50
N ALA A 101 -4.04 12.51 -6.68
CA ALA A 101 -4.67 13.28 -5.61
C ALA A 101 -5.96 12.65 -5.09
N HIS A 102 -6.77 12.06 -5.98
CA HIS A 102 -8.01 11.36 -5.62
C HIS A 102 -7.77 9.90 -5.24
N SER A 103 -6.55 9.37 -5.39
CA SER A 103 -6.30 7.93 -5.29
C SER A 103 -7.30 7.16 -6.17
N ASP A 104 -7.46 7.59 -7.42
CA ASP A 104 -8.34 6.97 -8.40
C ASP A 104 -7.85 5.55 -8.74
N ASN A 105 -8.72 4.54 -8.79
CA ASN A 105 -8.32 3.18 -9.10
C ASN A 105 -8.34 2.91 -10.61
N VAL A 106 -9.32 3.45 -11.34
CA VAL A 106 -9.52 3.19 -12.76
C VAL A 106 -8.32 3.66 -13.59
N TYR A 107 -7.80 4.84 -13.30
CA TYR A 107 -6.58 5.39 -13.88
C TYR A 107 -5.38 4.46 -13.63
N PHE A 108 -5.19 3.98 -12.40
CA PHE A 108 -4.06 3.11 -12.06
C PHE A 108 -4.22 1.66 -12.54
N TYR A 109 -5.46 1.20 -12.77
CA TYR A 109 -5.71 -0.04 -13.51
C TYR A 109 -5.24 0.10 -14.97
N GLU A 110 -5.53 1.23 -15.61
CA GLU A 110 -5.03 1.52 -16.95
C GLU A 110 -3.50 1.64 -16.97
N MET A 111 -2.87 2.23 -15.94
CA MET A 111 -1.40 2.23 -15.83
C MET A 111 -0.82 0.82 -15.73
N GLY A 112 -1.41 -0.05 -14.91
CA GLY A 112 -1.01 -1.45 -14.83
C GLY A 112 -1.17 -2.19 -16.17
N ASN A 113 -2.26 -1.93 -16.89
CA ASN A 113 -2.52 -2.48 -18.21
C ASN A 113 -1.47 -2.03 -19.25
N ARG A 114 -1.16 -0.73 -19.32
CA ARG A 114 -0.18 -0.17 -20.27
C ARG A 114 1.27 -0.59 -19.98
N LEU A 115 1.61 -0.76 -18.71
CA LEU A 115 2.93 -1.21 -18.28
C LEU A 115 3.15 -2.69 -18.58
N GLY A 116 2.16 -3.53 -18.24
CA GLY A 116 2.36 -4.97 -18.11
C GLY A 116 3.18 -5.33 -16.87
N ILE A 117 3.10 -6.61 -16.46
CA ILE A 117 3.71 -7.07 -15.21
C ILE A 117 5.24 -7.02 -15.24
N ASP A 118 5.87 -7.46 -16.34
CA ASP A 118 7.33 -7.55 -16.46
C ASP A 118 8.02 -6.18 -16.35
N LEU A 119 7.35 -5.11 -16.77
CA LEU A 119 7.89 -3.76 -16.67
C LEU A 119 7.63 -3.16 -15.29
N LEU A 120 6.43 -3.36 -14.73
CA LEU A 120 6.10 -2.87 -13.39
C LEU A 120 7.00 -3.52 -12.32
N GLU A 121 7.31 -4.81 -12.46
CA GLU A 121 8.20 -5.55 -11.56
C GLU A 121 9.58 -4.90 -11.43
N LYS A 122 10.13 -4.31 -12.51
CA LYS A 122 11.45 -3.66 -12.47
C LYS A 122 11.51 -2.41 -11.60
N TYR A 123 10.36 -1.84 -11.25
CA TYR A 123 10.25 -0.65 -10.39
C TYR A 123 9.85 -0.97 -8.95
N ALA A 124 9.44 -2.21 -8.67
CA ALA A 124 8.89 -2.65 -7.38
C ALA A 124 9.93 -3.43 -6.56
#